data_AF-A0A2S8AES0-F1
#
_entry.id   AF-A0A2S8AES0-F1
#
_cell.length_a   1.000
_cell.length_b   1.000
_cell.length_c   1.000
_cell.angle_alpha   90.00
_cell.angle_beta   90.00
_cell.angle_gamma   90.00
#
_symmetry.space_group_name_H-M   'P 1'
#
loop_
_entity.id
_entity.type
_entity.pdbx_description
1 polymer ?
#
loop_
_entity_poly.entity_id
_entity_poly.type
_entity_poly.pdbx_seq_one_letter_code
_entity_poly.pdbx_strand_id
1 'polypeptide(L)'
;MDGSLRQFYERLKKYLKSKDKEFYLREVRQSLNISKTQMFRYIQSLKELDYIKPIGGHERIGIKYKILYWDDYQKLRMRIKEQLQIQIEKLKNETEKEQVGNT
;
A
#
# COMPACT_ATOMS: atom_id res chain seq x y z
N MET A 1 -5.78 1.83 -5.33
CA MET A 1 -5.81 0.97 -4.12
C MET A 1 -6.79 1.54 -3.12
N ASP A 2 -7.81 0.78 -2.75
CA ASP A 2 -8.76 1.15 -1.70
C ASP A 2 -8.12 1.03 -0.30
N GLY A 3 -8.83 1.49 0.74
CA GLY A 3 -8.33 1.47 2.11
C GLY A 3 -8.08 0.06 2.65
N SER A 4 -8.92 -0.90 2.25
CA SER A 4 -8.86 -2.27 2.76
C SER A 4 -7.68 -3.06 2.20
N LEU A 5 -7.41 -2.95 0.89
CA LEU A 5 -6.24 -3.56 0.24
C LEU A 5 -4.94 -3.02 0.81
N ARG A 6 -4.89 -1.71 1.11
CA ARG A 6 -3.71 -1.12 1.72
C ARG A 6 -3.44 -1.65 3.12
N GLN A 7 -4.46 -1.69 3.98
CA GLN A 7 -4.30 -2.24 5.32
C GLN A 7 -3.83 -3.70 5.27
N PHE A 8 -4.39 -4.50 4.35
CA PHE A 8 -3.91 -5.84 4.08
C PHE A 8 -2.43 -5.85 3.68
N TYR A 9 -2.03 -4.99 2.73
CA TYR A 9 -0.66 -4.95 2.22
C TYR A 9 0.37 -4.55 3.29
N GLU A 10 0.03 -3.60 4.16
CA GLU A 10 0.88 -3.24 5.30
C GLU A 10 1.02 -4.39 6.30
N ARG A 11 -0.07 -5.12 6.58
CA ARG A 11 -0.03 -6.32 7.43
C ARG A 11 0.81 -7.43 6.80
N LEU A 12 0.72 -7.60 5.48
CA LEU A 12 1.54 -8.53 4.71
C LEU A 12 3.03 -8.17 4.81
N LYS A 13 3.40 -6.91 4.58
CA LYS A 13 4.79 -6.44 4.72
C LYS A 13 5.32 -6.69 6.14
N LYS A 14 4.52 -6.39 7.16
CA LYS A 14 4.86 -6.67 8.58
C LYS A 14 5.09 -8.16 8.85
N TYR A 15 4.26 -9.04 8.27
CA TYR A 15 4.44 -10.49 8.38
C TYR A 15 5.72 -10.98 7.68
N LEU A 16 6.03 -10.43 6.50
CA LEU A 16 7.17 -10.86 5.70
C LEU A 16 8.52 -10.30 6.20
N LYS A 17 8.52 -9.11 6.80
CA LYS A 17 9.70 -8.37 7.30
C LYS A 17 10.73 -7.96 6.23
N SER A 18 10.74 -8.58 5.06
CA SER A 18 11.62 -8.27 3.93
C SER A 18 10.92 -8.49 2.59
N LYS A 19 11.28 -7.67 1.59
CA LYS A 19 10.84 -7.77 0.19
C LYS A 19 11.24 -9.08 -0.47
N ASP A 20 12.41 -9.59 -0.10
CA ASP A 20 12.96 -10.78 -0.73
C ASP A 20 12.32 -12.08 -0.23
N LYS A 21 11.51 -12.00 0.82
CA LYS A 21 10.82 -13.15 1.38
C LYS A 21 9.69 -13.60 0.46
N GLU A 22 9.76 -14.86 0.10
CA GLU A 22 8.71 -15.59 -0.59
C GLU A 22 7.67 -16.11 0.41
N PHE A 23 6.43 -16.26 -0.04
CA PHE A 23 5.37 -16.74 0.84
C PHE A 23 4.33 -17.58 0.13
N TYR A 24 3.74 -18.53 0.86
CA TYR A 24 2.54 -19.22 0.42
C TYR A 24 1.29 -18.49 0.90
N LEU A 25 0.25 -18.47 0.06
CA LEU A 25 -1.02 -17.83 0.41
C LEU A 25 -1.66 -18.45 1.67
N ARG A 26 -1.51 -19.77 1.83
CA ARG A 26 -2.09 -20.51 2.97
C ARG A 26 -1.56 -20.01 4.30
N GLU A 27 -0.24 -19.81 4.39
CA GLU A 27 0.46 -19.38 5.61
C GLU A 27 0.10 -17.95 5.99
N VAL A 28 0.08 -17.05 4.98
CA VAL A 28 -0.34 -15.66 5.17
C VAL A 28 -1.80 -15.60 5.61
N ARG A 29 -2.68 -16.38 4.97
CA ARG A 29 -4.11 -16.40 5.30
C ARG A 29 -4.35 -16.80 6.77
N GLN A 30 -3.66 -17.84 7.23
CA GLN A 30 -3.74 -18.31 8.62
C GLN A 30 -3.17 -17.26 9.58
N SER A 31 -1.98 -16.74 9.28
CA SER A 31 -1.28 -15.77 10.13
C SER A 31 -2.03 -14.44 10.27
N LEU A 32 -2.70 -14.00 9.20
CA LEU A 32 -3.48 -12.76 9.20
C LEU A 32 -4.95 -12.96 9.58
N ASN A 33 -5.39 -14.19 9.84
CA ASN A 33 -6.78 -14.55 10.14
C ASN A 33 -7.78 -13.97 9.12
N ILE A 34 -7.54 -14.23 7.83
CA ILE A 34 -8.36 -13.73 6.73
C ILE A 34 -9.16 -14.88 6.10
N SER A 35 -10.40 -14.63 5.69
CA SER A 35 -11.19 -15.63 4.97
C SER A 35 -10.56 -15.97 3.61
N LYS A 36 -10.84 -17.17 3.08
CA LYS A 36 -10.32 -17.60 1.77
C LYS A 36 -10.72 -16.61 0.66
N THR A 37 -11.98 -16.19 0.65
CA THR A 37 -12.52 -15.25 -0.35
C THR A 37 -11.84 -13.89 -0.26
N GLN A 38 -11.68 -13.34 0.94
CA GLN A 38 -11.07 -12.02 1.12
C GLN A 38 -9.58 -12.04 0.75
N MET A 39 -8.87 -13.10 1.12
CA MET A 39 -7.48 -13.31 0.72
C MET A 39 -7.34 -13.36 -0.81
N PHE A 40 -8.22 -14.10 -1.50
CA PHE A 40 -8.20 -14.19 -2.95
C PHE A 40 -8.40 -12.82 -3.62
N ARG A 41 -9.39 -12.04 -3.17
CA ARG A 41 -9.62 -10.67 -3.69
C ARG A 41 -8.36 -9.81 -3.55
N TYR A 42 -7.76 -9.77 -2.36
CA TYR A 42 -6.58 -8.95 -2.13
C TYR A 42 -5.37 -9.37 -2.98
N ILE A 43 -5.10 -10.68 -3.08
CA ILE A 43 -4.00 -11.20 -3.88
C ILE A 43 -4.21 -10.90 -5.36
N GLN A 44 -5.44 -11.03 -5.86
CA GLN A 44 -5.76 -10.71 -7.24
C GLN A 44 -5.55 -9.22 -7.52
N SER A 45 -6.02 -8.32 -6.65
CA SER A 45 -5.77 -6.88 -6.80
C SER A 45 -4.29 -6.51 -6.70
N LEU A 46 -3.50 -7.14 -5.81
CA LEU A 46 -2.05 -6.89 -5.76
C LEU A 46 -1.34 -7.41 -7.01
N LYS A 47 -1.82 -8.51 -7.62
CA LYS A 47 -1.28 -9.05 -8.86
C LYS A 47 -1.59 -8.14 -10.05
N GLU A 48 -2.82 -7.63 -10.16
CA GLU A 48 -3.24 -6.69 -11.21
C GLU A 48 -2.51 -5.35 -11.16
N LEU A 49 -2.05 -4.96 -9.97
CA LEU A 49 -1.23 -3.75 -9.78
C LEU A 49 0.29 -4.03 -9.89
N ASP A 50 0.68 -5.27 -10.23
CA ASP A 50 2.08 -5.72 -10.28
C ASP A 50 2.85 -5.57 -8.95
N TYR A 51 2.17 -5.54 -7.80
CA TYR A 51 2.82 -5.47 -6.48
C TYR A 51 3.41 -6.82 -6.06
N ILE A 52 2.86 -7.91 -6.58
CA ILE A 52 3.33 -9.27 -6.33
C ILE A 52 3.36 -10.05 -7.64
N LYS A 53 4.22 -11.07 -7.69
CA LYS A 53 4.21 -12.07 -8.77
C LYS A 53 4.18 -13.50 -8.24
N PRO A 54 3.51 -14.43 -8.94
CA PRO A 54 3.72 -15.85 -8.69
C PRO A 54 5.15 -16.21 -9.12
N ILE A 55 5.81 -17.02 -8.31
CA ILE A 55 7.19 -17.49 -8.56
C ILE A 55 7.28 -19.02 -8.65
N GLY A 56 6.13 -19.69 -8.61
CA GLY A 56 6.01 -21.14 -8.62
C GLY A 56 5.02 -21.60 -7.56
N GLY A 57 5.12 -22.86 -7.17
CA GLY A 57 4.24 -23.45 -6.18
C GLY A 57 4.51 -24.93 -5.99
N HIS A 58 3.77 -25.52 -5.07
CA HIS A 58 3.79 -26.96 -4.85
C HIS A 58 2.33 -27.43 -4.84
N GLU A 59 2.01 -28.52 -5.54
CA GLU A 59 0.64 -29.02 -5.70
C GLU A 59 -0.11 -29.16 -4.37
N ARG A 60 0.55 -29.75 -3.36
CA ARG A 60 0.00 -29.91 -1.99
C ARG A 60 -0.13 -28.62 -1.16
N ILE A 61 0.66 -27.58 -1.42
CA ILE A 61 0.76 -26.39 -0.56
C ILE A 61 0.05 -25.18 -1.18
N GLY A 62 0.12 -25.07 -2.50
CA GLY A 62 -0.41 -24.00 -3.31
C GLY A 62 0.67 -23.12 -3.94
N ILE A 63 0.23 -21.97 -4.42
CA ILE A 63 1.05 -21.01 -5.16
C ILE A 63 1.89 -20.18 -4.20
N LYS A 64 3.14 -19.95 -4.60
CA LYS A 64 4.14 -19.13 -3.92
C LYS A 64 4.27 -17.79 -4.62
N TYR A 65 4.38 -16.72 -3.84
CA TYR A 65 4.46 -15.34 -4.33
C TYR A 65 5.68 -14.62 -3.77
N LYS A 66 6.12 -13.59 -4.51
CA LYS A 66 7.15 -12.62 -4.08
C LYS A 66 6.64 -11.19 -4.30
N ILE A 67 7.02 -10.27 -3.42
CA ILE A 67 6.73 -8.83 -3.59
C ILE A 67 7.69 -8.19 -4.60
N LEU A 68 7.11 -7.45 -5.56
CA LEU A 68 7.83 -6.67 -6.56
C LEU A 68 8.09 -5.23 -6.10
N TYR A 69 7.14 -4.60 -5.43
CA TYR A 69 7.24 -3.20 -4.98
C TYR A 69 7.02 -3.09 -3.47
N TRP A 70 8.09 -2.85 -2.73
CA TRP A 70 8.05 -2.72 -1.26
C TRP A 70 7.83 -1.29 -0.79
N ASP A 71 7.36 -0.41 -1.68
CA ASP A 71 7.29 1.00 -1.33
C ASP A 71 6.29 1.28 -0.21
N ASP A 72 6.66 2.28 0.58
CA ASP A 72 5.86 2.76 1.69
C ASP A 72 4.87 3.79 1.15
N TYR A 73 3.69 3.32 0.77
CA TYR A 73 2.60 4.19 0.35
C TYR A 73 2.34 5.29 1.39
N GLN A 74 2.59 5.05 2.68
CA GLN A 74 2.45 6.10 3.71
C GLN A 74 3.41 7.25 3.48
N LYS A 75 4.67 6.98 3.10
CA LYS A 75 5.64 8.04 2.81
C LYS A 75 5.24 8.87 1.58
N LEU A 76 4.77 8.21 0.52
CA LEU A 76 4.30 8.91 -0.67
C LEU A 76 3.08 9.78 -0.35
N ARG A 77 2.09 9.24 0.37
CA ARG A 77 0.90 9.98 0.78
C ARG A 77 1.23 11.14 1.70
N MET A 78 2.14 10.94 2.65
CA MET A 78 2.58 11.96 3.60
C MET A 78 3.25 13.12 2.85
N ARG A 79 4.17 12.81 1.92
CA ARG A 79 4.81 13.81 1.06
C ARG A 79 3.79 14.59 0.24
N ILE A 80 2.82 13.92 -0.39
CA ILE A 80 1.76 14.60 -1.16
C ILE A 80 0.93 15.51 -0.24
N LYS A 81 0.56 15.04 0.94
CA LYS A 81 -0.23 15.83 1.90
C LYS A 81 0.54 17.08 2.35
N GLU A 82 1.82 16.93 2.68
CA GLU A 82 2.69 18.02 3.10
C GLU A 82 2.86 19.07 1.99
N GLN A 83 3.09 18.62 0.75
CA GLN A 83 3.18 19.52 -0.41
C GLN A 83 1.88 20.31 -0.65
N LEU A 84 0.72 19.66 -0.50
CA LEU A 84 -0.58 20.33 -0.62
C LEU A 84 -0.82 21.33 0.53
N GLN A 85 -0.39 21.01 1.75
CA GLN A 85 -0.49 21.95 2.88
C GLN A 85 0.35 23.20 2.64
N ILE A 86 1.59 23.04 2.16
CA ILE A 86 2.46 24.16 1.78
C ILE A 86 1.80 25.04 0.70
N GLN A 87 1.18 24.42 -0.31
CA GLN A 87 0.48 25.16 -1.36
C GLN A 87 -0.72 25.96 -0.81
N ILE A 88 -1.53 25.36 0.06
CA ILE A 88 -2.67 26.03 0.70
C ILE A 88 -2.19 27.21 1.56
N GLU A 89 -1.14 27.03 2.33
CA GLU A 89 -0.57 28.07 3.20
C GLU A 89 -0.01 29.24 2.38
N LYS A 90 0.67 28.93 1.27
CA LYS A 90 1.13 29.95 0.32
C LYS A 90 -0.03 30.78 -0.26
N LEU A 91 -1.09 30.13 -0.70
CA LEU A 91 -2.27 30.80 -1.25
C LEU A 91 -2.97 31.70 -0.21
N LYS A 92 -3.08 31.25 1.05
CA LYS A 92 -3.62 32.08 2.15
C LYS A 92 -2.78 33.33 2.40
N ASN A 93 -1.46 33.17 2.47
CA ASN A 93 -0.54 34.28 2.69
C ASN A 93 -0.55 35.29 1.54
N GLU A 94 -0.80 34.85 0.30
CA GLU A 94 -0.95 35.73 -0.86
C GLU A 94 -2.28 36.52 -0.80
N THR A 95 -3.37 35.87 -0.40
CA THR A 95 -4.68 36.54 -0.23
C THR A 95 -4.68 37.56 0.91
N GLU A 96 -3.93 37.32 1.99
CA GLU A 96 -3.79 38.26 3.10
C GLU A 96 -2.95 39.50 2.71
N LYS A 97 -1.95 39.35 1.84
CA LYS A 97 -1.13 40.47 1.36
C LYS A 97 -1.87 41.39 0.40
N GLU A 98 -2.75 40.85 -0.43
CA GLU A 98 -3.59 41.65 -1.34
C GLU A 98 -4.64 42.49 -0.61
N GLN A 99 -5.07 42.08 0.59
CA GLN A 99 -6.00 42.85 1.42
C GLN A 99 -5.33 44.02 2.14
N VAL A 100 -4.06 43.90 2.52
CA VAL A 100 -3.29 44.96 3.19
C VAL A 100 -2.75 46.00 2.20
N GLY A 101 -2.51 45.63 0.94
CA GLY A 101 -2.04 46.56 -0.10
C GLY A 101 -3.12 47.45 -0.73
N ASN A 102 -4.40 47.23 -0.41
CA ASN A 102 -5.54 48.00 -0.91
C ASN A 102 -6.15 48.96 0.13
N THR A 103 -5.46 49.21 1.25
CA THR A 103 -5.79 50.25 2.24
C THR A 103 -4.70 51.32 2.23
#